data_AF-A0A377NF86-F1
#
_entry.id   AF-A0A377NF86-F1
#
_cell.length_a   1.000
_cell.length_b   1.000
_cell.length_c   1.000
_cell.angle_alpha   90.00
_cell.angle_beta   90.00
_cell.angle_gamma   90.00
#
_symmetry.space_group_name_H-M   'P 1'
#
loop_
_entity.id
_entity.type
_entity.pdbx_description
1 polymer ?
#
loop_
_entity_poly.entity_id
_entity_poly.type
_entity_poly.pdbx_seq_one_letter_code
_entity_poly.pdbx_strand_id
1 'polypeptide(L)'
;MTGFKILTYASGKKGVRYLFECRDKQSTAPKYVQFSDHIIGPKKSSHYHLYMGNDSQESLLKEMDHWPTYYEYALSKEQIVHEMLAH
;
A
#
# COMPACT_ATOMS: atom_id res chain seq x y z
N MET A 1 1.17 -6.89 14.96
CA MET A 1 1.20 -5.45 15.30
C MET A 1 0.49 -4.69 14.19
N THR A 2 -0.56 -3.95 14.52
CA THR A 2 -1.27 -3.01 13.63
C THR A 2 -0.77 -1.59 13.91
N GLY A 3 -0.68 -0.73 12.90
CA GLY A 3 -0.04 0.60 13.01
C GLY A 3 0.64 1.00 11.71
N PHE A 4 1.81 1.66 11.79
CA PHE A 4 2.63 1.95 10.61
C PHE A 4 4.08 1.46 10.78
N LYS A 5 4.76 1.25 9.66
CA LYS A 5 6.19 0.93 9.60
C LYS A 5 6.90 1.86 8.63
N ILE A 6 8.01 2.43 9.07
CA ILE A 6 8.92 3.21 8.23
C ILE A 6 9.94 2.25 7.66
N LEU A 7 10.06 2.23 6.34
CA LEU A 7 11.06 1.47 5.60
C LEU A 7 12.14 2.41 5.08
N THR A 8 13.39 1.96 5.10
CA THR A 8 14.51 2.61 4.41
C THR A 8 14.91 1.69 3.26
N TYR A 9 14.80 2.19 2.04
CA TYR A 9 15.16 1.45 0.83
C TYR A 9 16.69 1.44 0.64
N ALA A 10 17.19 0.54 -0.21
CA ALA A 10 18.60 0.49 -0.56
C ALA A 10 19.15 1.83 -1.12
N SER A 11 18.28 2.63 -1.76
CA SER A 11 18.61 3.97 -2.25
C SER A 11 18.75 5.04 -1.15
N GLY A 12 18.46 4.71 0.11
CA GLY A 12 18.42 5.65 1.23
C GLY A 12 17.10 6.43 1.33
N LYS A 13 16.23 6.37 0.31
CA LYS A 13 14.86 6.90 0.40
C LYS A 13 14.07 6.15 1.48
N LYS A 14 13.04 6.80 2.02
CA LYS A 14 12.14 6.21 3.00
C LYS A 14 10.71 6.13 2.49
N GLY A 15 9.97 5.15 2.98
CA GLY A 15 8.53 4.99 2.73
C GLY A 15 7.81 4.56 4.00
N VAL A 16 6.50 4.80 4.05
CA VAL A 16 5.64 4.34 5.15
C VAL A 16 4.67 3.28 4.62
N ARG A 17 4.53 2.20 5.38
CA ARG A 17 3.47 1.20 5.22
C ARG A 17 2.48 1.36 6.37
N TYR A 18 1.19 1.44 6.07
CA TYR A 18 0.10 1.38 7.07
C TYR A 18 -0.49 -0.02 7.11
N LEU A 19 -0.42 -0.68 8.26
CA LEU A 19 -0.64 -2.12 8.43
C LEU A 19 -2.02 -2.41 9.02
N PHE A 20 -2.77 -3.28 8.34
CA PHE A 20 -4.07 -3.78 8.76
C PHE A 20 -4.08 -5.30 8.80
N GLU A 21 -4.92 -5.86 9.66
CA GLU A 21 -5.07 -7.30 9.85
C GLU A 21 -6.56 -7.65 9.91
N CYS A 22 -6.99 -8.59 9.06
CA CYS A 22 -8.32 -9.18 9.14
C CYS A 22 -8.33 -10.17 10.31
N ARG A 23 -9.16 -9.89 11.32
CA ARG A 23 -9.35 -10.75 12.51
C ARG A 23 -10.62 -11.58 12.45
N ASP A 24 -11.44 -11.37 11.43
CA ASP A 24 -12.61 -12.19 11.17
C ASP A 24 -12.16 -13.56 10.63
N LYS A 25 -12.49 -14.61 11.37
CA LYS A 25 -12.13 -15.99 11.02
C LYS A 25 -12.98 -16.56 9.88
N GLN A 26 -14.11 -15.93 9.57
CA GLN A 26 -15.01 -16.35 8.49
C GLN A 26 -14.71 -15.65 7.17
N SER A 27 -13.90 -14.58 7.21
CA SER A 27 -13.49 -13.85 6.03
C SER A 27 -12.55 -14.68 5.15
N THR A 28 -12.76 -14.59 3.83
CA THR A 28 -11.84 -15.13 2.82
C THR A 28 -10.87 -14.09 2.28
N ALA A 29 -10.93 -12.86 2.79
CA ALA A 29 -10.01 -11.79 2.42
C ALA A 29 -8.58 -12.07 2.93
N PRO A 30 -7.55 -11.42 2.37
CA PRO A 30 -6.19 -11.52 2.89
C PRO A 30 -6.11 -11.17 4.38
N LYS A 31 -5.41 -12.00 5.15
CA LYS A 31 -5.25 -11.82 6.59
C LYS A 31 -4.47 -10.55 6.91
N TYR A 32 -3.49 -10.20 6.10
CA TYR A 32 -2.66 -9.00 6.26
C TYR A 32 -2.74 -8.15 5.00
N VAL A 33 -2.93 -6.85 5.19
CA VAL A 33 -2.80 -5.87 4.12
C VAL A 33 -1.97 -4.67 4.56
N GLN A 34 -1.26 -4.06 3.62
CA GLN A 34 -0.50 -2.84 3.85
C GLN A 34 -0.75 -1.82 2.76
N PHE A 35 -0.99 -0.56 3.14
CA PHE A 35 -1.10 0.56 2.23
C PHE A 35 0.21 1.34 2.18
N SER A 36 0.57 1.81 0.98
CA SER A 36 1.65 2.77 0.75
C SER A 36 1.22 3.75 -0.33
N ASP A 37 1.20 5.04 -0.04
CA ASP A 37 0.59 6.06 -0.90
C ASP A 37 1.36 7.39 -0.90
N HIS A 38 2.63 7.36 -0.46
CA HIS A 38 3.51 8.52 -0.32
C HIS A 38 3.05 9.58 0.70
N ILE A 39 2.03 9.29 1.51
CA ILE A 39 1.51 10.17 2.56
C ILE A 39 1.96 9.64 3.92
N ILE A 40 2.37 10.54 4.83
CA ILE A 40 2.88 10.18 6.18
C ILE A 40 2.08 10.81 7.33
N GLY A 41 0.92 11.38 7.02
CA GLY A 41 0.00 11.99 7.99
C GLY A 41 -1.43 11.93 7.48
N PRO A 42 -2.44 12.23 8.31
CA PRO A 42 -3.84 12.11 7.91
C PRO A 42 -4.17 12.99 6.70
N LYS A 43 -4.34 12.36 5.54
CA LYS A 43 -4.72 12.98 4.27
C LYS A 43 -5.39 11.91 3.41
N LYS A 44 -6.37 12.33 2.59
CA LYS A 44 -6.99 11.44 1.59
C LYS A 44 -5.95 11.06 0.53
N SER A 45 -5.84 9.77 0.23
CA SER A 45 -4.98 9.23 -0.82
C SER A 45 -5.54 9.57 -2.21
N SER A 46 -4.65 9.89 -3.15
CA SER A 46 -4.98 10.07 -4.58
C SER A 46 -4.85 8.74 -5.36
N HIS A 47 -3.85 7.95 -5.02
CA HIS A 47 -3.64 6.58 -5.48
C HIS A 47 -2.85 5.82 -4.39
N TYR A 48 -2.88 4.50 -4.40
CA TYR A 48 -2.16 3.69 -3.41
C TYR A 48 -1.64 2.39 -3.98
N HIS A 49 -0.58 1.89 -3.34
CA HIS A 49 -0.04 0.55 -3.49
C HIS A 49 -0.57 -0.34 -2.36
N LEU A 50 -1.09 -1.51 -2.72
CA LEU A 50 -1.67 -2.47 -1.78
C LEU A 50 -0.90 -3.78 -1.78
N TYR A 51 -0.35 -4.12 -0.63
CA TYR A 51 0.33 -5.39 -0.37
C TYR A 51 -0.63 -6.29 0.39
N MET A 52 -0.75 -7.55 0.00
CA MET A 52 -1.73 -8.49 0.55
C MET A 52 -1.11 -9.87 0.73
N GLY A 53 -1.40 -10.53 1.85
CA GLY A 53 -0.92 -11.88 2.10
C GLY A 53 -1.46 -12.49 3.38
N ASN A 54 -1.17 -13.78 3.58
CA ASN A 54 -1.69 -14.56 4.71
C ASN A 54 -0.63 -14.99 5.73
N ASP A 55 0.66 -14.82 5.41
CA ASP A 55 1.76 -15.33 6.24
C ASP A 55 2.07 -14.43 7.44
N SER A 56 2.53 -13.20 7.18
CA SER A 56 2.85 -12.22 8.21
C SER A 56 2.98 -10.81 7.65
N GLN A 57 2.87 -9.80 8.52
CA GLN A 57 3.22 -8.42 8.16
C GLN A 57 4.68 -8.30 7.70
N GLU A 58 5.60 -9.05 8.32
CA GLU A 58 7.02 -9.04 7.97
C GLU A 58 7.28 -9.52 6.54
N SER A 59 6.53 -10.53 6.08
CA SER A 59 6.60 -11.01 4.69
C SER A 59 6.27 -9.87 3.71
N LEU A 60 5.19 -9.14 3.97
CA LEU A 60 4.75 -8.01 3.14
C LEU A 60 5.71 -6.80 3.20
N LEU A 61 6.45 -6.60 4.30
CA LEU A 61 7.46 -5.53 4.40
C LEU A 61 8.70 -5.83 3.55
N LYS A 62 8.95 -7.10 3.23
CA LYS A 62 10.07 -7.53 2.37
C LYS A 62 9.72 -7.52 0.89
N GLU A 63 8.44 -7.49 0.54
CA GLU A 63 7.97 -7.39 -0.84
C GLU A 63 8.29 -6.01 -1.42
N MET A 64 9.06 -6.02 -2.53
CA MET A 64 9.55 -4.84 -3.25
C MET A 64 9.28 -4.88 -4.75
N ASP A 65 8.92 -6.04 -5.29
CA ASP A 65 8.79 -6.28 -6.73
C ASP A 65 7.33 -6.15 -7.19
N HIS A 66 6.40 -6.60 -6.36
CA HIS A 66 4.97 -6.61 -6.66
C HIS A 66 4.18 -5.67 -5.76
N TRP A 67 3.71 -4.57 -6.34
CA TRP A 67 2.97 -3.53 -5.65
C TRP A 67 1.72 -3.11 -6.46
N PRO A 68 0.64 -3.93 -6.43
CA PRO A 68 -0.63 -3.60 -7.08
C PRO A 68 -1.06 -2.17 -6.77
N THR A 69 -1.28 -1.38 -7.83
CA THR A 69 -1.53 0.08 -7.74
C THR A 69 -2.94 0.42 -8.17
N TYR A 70 -3.61 1.24 -7.38
CA TYR A 70 -5.02 1.57 -7.55
C TYR A 70 -5.21 3.09 -7.57
N TYR A 71 -6.01 3.54 -8.52
CA TYR A 71 -6.48 4.92 -8.69
C TYR A 71 -7.97 5.02 -8.36
N GLU A 72 -8.48 6.25 -8.22
CA GLU A 72 -9.91 6.48 -8.07
C GLU A 72 -10.68 5.99 -9.30
N TYR A 73 -11.75 5.22 -9.08
CA TYR A 73 -12.52 4.56 -10.14
C TYR A 73 -13.16 5.53 -11.13
N ALA A 74 -13.47 6.75 -10.68
CA ALA A 74 -14.10 7.76 -11.52
C ALA A 74 -13.15 8.41 -12.53
N LEU A 75 -11.83 8.18 -12.42
CA LEU A 75 -10.86 8.75 -13.35
C LEU A 75 -10.92 8.06 -14.71
N SER A 76 -10.84 8.88 -15.76
CA SER A 76 -10.59 8.41 -17.12
C SER A 76 -9.18 7.85 -17.27
N LYS A 77 -8.95 7.08 -18.34
CA LYS A 77 -7.62 6.54 -18.67
C LYS A 77 -6.60 7.66 -18.86
N GLU A 78 -7.01 8.75 -19.52
CA GLU A 78 -6.17 9.90 -19.81
C GLU A 78 -5.77 10.62 -18.53
N GLN A 79 -6.69 10.76 -17.57
CA GLN A 79 -6.38 11.32 -16.24
C GLN A 79 -5.40 10.43 -15.47
N ILE A 80 -5.60 9.11 -15.49
CA ILE A 80 -4.67 8.17 -14.83
C ILE A 80 -3.26 8.30 -15.44
N VAL A 81 -3.14 8.31 -16.77
CA VAL A 81 -1.85 8.49 -17.45
C VAL A 81 -1.23 9.84 -17.07
N HIS A 82 -2.01 10.91 -17.02
CA HIS A 82 -1.51 12.23 -16.62
C HIS A 82 -0.98 12.23 -15.18
N GLU A 83 -1.72 11.63 -14.24
CA GLU A 83 -1.28 11.51 -12.84
C GLU A 83 -0.02 10.65 -12.70
N MET A 84 0.10 9.55 -13.43
CA MET A 84 1.31 8.70 -13.44
C MET A 84 2.55 9.45 -13.92
N LEU A 85 2.41 10.33 -14.92
CA LEU A 85 3.52 11.11 -15.47
C LEU A 85 3.93 12.29 -14.58
N ALA A 86 3.03 12.76 -13.71
CA ALA A 86 3.28 13.86 -12.79
C ALA A 86 3.80 13.41 -11.40
N HIS A 87 3.92 12.09 -11.17
CA HIS A 87 4.24 11.49 -9.87
C HIS A 87 5.74 11.37 -9.57
#